data_AF-A0A2S7KW56-F1
#
_entry.id   AF-A0A2S7KW56-F1
#
_cell.length_a   1.000
_cell.length_b   1.000
_cell.length_c   1.000
_cell.angle_alpha   90.00
_cell.angle_beta   90.00
_cell.angle_gamma   90.00
#
_symmetry.space_group_name_H-M   'P 1'
#
loop_
_entity.id
_entity.type
_entity.pdbx_description
1 polymer ?
#
loop_
_entity_poly.entity_id
_entity_poly.type
_entity_poly.pdbx_seq_one_letter_code
_entity_poly.pdbx_strand_id
1 'polypeptide(L)'
;MDSQNANLLYDIAGNAREWIINSAEETHSKKGILGGGFKDDPYYFNDYFGQNVLDRSESNGMRLVKNLENYSIINFSTESVISIATRDFMNEATVSDDVFEIFKEQFNYADKPLNAKVTTEKISSETIKADRYEITSPYEKNGMLPGYIFYDSAYTKPLKPIIFFPGSNAIHLTNVDYMIKENLNNFRYLVSEGYALFLPIYLSTYERVDELKSDYPNESNSYKEHVIKWGQEYKRTIDYIVTRKDMDSSNLTYFGLSWGGYMANTLLAIDDRVKSTTLYLAGLSFQKNKKEVEAYHYTPSITMPILMLNGEFDQFFPLETSQIPMFKLLETKDEDEKYYVSKTGHYVPKHILIKKHLAWLKKHEN
;
A
#
# COMPACT_ATOMS: atom_id res chain seq x y z
N MET A 1 10.25 27.99 0.09
CA MET A 1 10.17 27.39 -1.26
C MET A 1 8.81 27.76 -1.74
N ASP A 2 8.71 28.86 -2.47
CA ASP A 2 7.40 29.41 -2.80
C ASP A 2 6.87 28.60 -3.99
N SER A 3 5.93 27.71 -3.73
CA SER A 3 5.29 26.91 -4.79
C SER A 3 4.36 27.83 -5.57
N GLN A 4 4.68 28.11 -6.83
CA GLN A 4 3.90 28.95 -7.70
C GLN A 4 3.01 28.07 -8.60
N ASN A 5 1.69 28.28 -8.58
CA ASN A 5 0.80 27.62 -9.54
C ASN A 5 0.75 28.38 -10.88
N ALA A 6 0.05 27.82 -11.88
CA ALA A 6 -0.11 28.42 -13.20
C ALA A 6 -0.77 29.82 -13.20
N ASN A 7 -1.35 30.24 -12.07
CA ASN A 7 -1.96 31.55 -11.86
C ASN A 7 -1.12 32.48 -10.95
N LEU A 8 0.17 32.17 -10.78
CA LEU A 8 1.12 32.96 -9.99
C LEU A 8 0.76 33.10 -8.49
N LEU A 9 -0.08 32.20 -7.95
CA LEU A 9 -0.40 32.16 -6.52
C LEU A 9 0.72 31.42 -5.76
N TYR A 10 1.24 32.07 -4.71
CA TYR A 10 2.24 31.53 -3.79
C TYR A 10 1.58 30.95 -2.54
N ASP A 11 2.28 30.03 -1.87
CA ASP A 11 1.91 29.49 -0.54
C ASP A 11 0.48 28.92 -0.44
N ILE A 12 0.12 28.12 -1.45
CA ILE A 12 -1.22 27.51 -1.54
C ILE A 12 -1.41 26.27 -0.65
N ALA A 13 -0.34 25.73 -0.06
CA ALA A 13 -0.35 24.43 0.61
C ALA A 13 -0.17 24.52 2.13
N GLY A 14 -0.89 23.68 2.88
CA GLY A 14 -0.51 23.28 4.25
C GLY A 14 -0.81 24.26 5.39
N ASN A 15 -1.48 25.38 5.14
CA ASN A 15 -1.92 26.29 6.22
C ASN A 15 -3.34 25.97 6.70
N ALA A 16 -4.29 25.82 5.79
CA ALA A 16 -5.65 25.40 6.09
C ALA A 16 -6.17 24.54 4.95
N ARG A 17 -6.99 23.54 5.30
CA ARG A 17 -7.84 22.85 4.33
C ARG A 17 -8.89 23.84 3.84
N GLU A 18 -9.00 24.00 2.54
CA GLU A 18 -9.81 25.05 1.92
C GLU A 18 -11.13 24.50 1.44
N TRP A 19 -12.22 25.06 1.96
CA TRP A 19 -13.55 24.78 1.47
C TRP A 19 -13.69 25.19 0.00
N ILE A 20 -14.20 24.28 -0.81
CA ILE A 20 -14.62 24.55 -2.18
C ILE A 20 -16.13 24.42 -2.30
N ILE A 21 -16.68 25.08 -3.33
CA ILE A 21 -18.13 25.15 -3.53
C ILE A 21 -18.74 23.81 -3.97
N ASN A 22 -17.95 22.94 -4.59
CA ASN A 22 -18.39 21.62 -5.03
C ASN A 22 -18.78 20.74 -3.84
N SER A 23 -19.84 19.97 -4.04
CA SER A 23 -20.30 19.01 -3.03
C SER A 23 -19.59 17.69 -3.25
N ALA A 24 -19.21 17.04 -2.15
CA ALA A 24 -18.55 15.74 -2.21
C ALA A 24 -19.55 14.57 -2.33
N GLU A 25 -20.84 14.87 -2.21
CA GLU A 25 -21.95 13.91 -2.26
C GLU A 25 -23.26 14.62 -2.63
N GLU A 26 -24.23 13.86 -3.14
CA GLU A 26 -25.54 14.33 -3.64
C GLU A 26 -26.42 14.98 -2.56
N THR A 27 -26.25 14.62 -1.29
CA THR A 27 -27.03 15.20 -0.18
C THR A 27 -26.61 16.62 0.15
N HIS A 28 -25.49 17.10 -0.42
CA HIS A 28 -24.85 18.38 -0.12
C HIS A 28 -24.46 18.56 1.36
N SER A 29 -24.49 17.49 2.17
CA SER A 29 -24.13 17.55 3.60
C SER A 29 -22.63 17.66 3.81
N LYS A 30 -21.84 17.28 2.79
CA LYS A 30 -20.40 17.46 2.73
C LYS A 30 -19.98 18.30 1.53
N LYS A 31 -19.08 19.24 1.75
CA LYS A 31 -18.40 20.03 0.72
C LYS A 31 -16.98 19.55 0.54
N GLY A 32 -16.46 19.68 -0.67
CA GLY A 32 -15.05 19.42 -0.93
C GLY A 32 -14.17 20.35 -0.08
N ILE A 33 -13.07 19.82 0.42
CA ILE A 33 -12.08 20.57 1.18
C ILE A 33 -10.68 20.12 0.74
N LEU A 34 -9.83 21.05 0.29
CA LEU A 34 -8.58 20.75 -0.42
C LEU A 34 -7.35 21.37 0.22
N GLY A 35 -6.15 20.99 -0.22
CA GLY A 35 -4.91 21.72 0.05
C GLY A 35 -4.21 21.40 1.39
N GLY A 36 -4.82 20.57 2.24
CA GLY A 36 -4.24 20.13 3.51
C GLY A 36 -4.09 21.25 4.54
N GLY A 37 -4.32 20.92 5.81
CA GLY A 37 -4.16 21.84 6.92
C GLY A 37 -2.82 21.68 7.63
N PHE A 38 -2.45 22.64 8.48
CA PHE A 38 -1.21 22.59 9.26
C PHE A 38 -1.09 21.40 10.23
N LYS A 39 -2.20 20.69 10.47
CA LYS A 39 -2.27 19.47 11.28
C LYS A 39 -2.23 18.19 10.45
N ASP A 40 -2.32 18.31 9.13
CA ASP A 40 -2.37 17.17 8.22
C ASP A 40 -0.97 16.86 7.71
N ASP A 41 -0.75 15.61 7.29
CA ASP A 41 0.52 15.23 6.68
C ASP A 41 0.70 15.95 5.31
N PRO A 42 1.94 16.24 4.88
CA PRO A 42 2.19 17.04 3.67
C PRO A 42 1.54 16.51 2.38
N TYR A 43 1.27 15.21 2.29
CA TYR A 43 0.66 14.60 1.11
C TYR A 43 -0.82 14.98 0.91
N TYR A 44 -1.53 15.35 1.98
CA TYR A 44 -2.95 15.76 1.91
C TYR A 44 -3.19 16.98 1.01
N PHE A 45 -2.14 17.72 0.64
CA PHE A 45 -2.24 18.84 -0.30
C PHE A 45 -2.83 18.43 -1.65
N ASN A 46 -2.51 17.24 -2.15
CA ASN A 46 -2.94 16.77 -3.47
C ASN A 46 -4.29 16.03 -3.45
N ASP A 47 -4.85 15.77 -2.27
CA ASP A 47 -6.02 14.92 -2.13
C ASP A 47 -7.33 15.72 -2.17
N TYR A 48 -8.34 15.13 -2.82
CA TYR A 48 -9.71 15.62 -2.80
C TYR A 48 -10.51 14.85 -1.77
N PHE A 49 -11.08 15.52 -0.77
CA PHE A 49 -12.01 14.87 0.17
C PHE A 49 -13.17 15.78 0.58
N GLY A 50 -14.23 15.15 1.07
CA GLY A 50 -15.43 15.83 1.56
C GLY A 50 -15.44 15.97 3.07
N GLN A 51 -15.87 17.11 3.59
CA GLN A 51 -16.09 17.33 5.01
C GLN A 51 -17.49 17.89 5.27
N ASN A 52 -18.08 17.51 6.41
CA ASN A 52 -19.40 17.99 6.83
C ASN A 52 -19.42 19.53 6.84
N VAL A 53 -20.44 20.14 6.24
CA VAL A 53 -20.55 21.62 6.14
C VAL A 53 -20.59 22.34 7.49
N LEU A 54 -20.91 21.62 8.57
CA LEU A 54 -20.91 22.12 9.94
C LEU A 54 -19.61 21.87 10.69
N ASP A 55 -18.64 21.16 10.09
CA ASP A 55 -17.33 20.96 10.70
C ASP A 55 -16.61 22.31 10.87
N ARG A 56 -16.15 22.57 12.08
CA ARG A 56 -15.42 23.79 12.48
C ARG A 56 -14.02 23.46 12.98
N SER A 57 -13.44 22.35 12.52
CA SER A 57 -12.08 21.98 12.88
C SER A 57 -11.13 23.15 12.60
N GLU A 58 -10.20 23.39 13.52
CA GLU A 58 -9.27 24.53 13.48
C GLU A 58 -8.44 24.62 12.19
N SER A 59 -8.22 23.49 11.51
CA SER A 59 -7.48 23.43 10.25
C SER A 59 -8.35 23.67 9.01
N ASN A 60 -9.66 23.90 9.15
CA ASN A 60 -10.55 24.19 8.01
C ASN A 60 -10.68 25.71 7.83
N GLY A 61 -10.56 26.17 6.60
CA GLY A 61 -10.64 27.58 6.24
C GLY A 61 -11.17 27.80 4.83
N MET A 62 -11.04 29.03 4.36
CA MET A 62 -11.38 29.42 2.99
C MET A 62 -10.27 30.32 2.44
N ARG A 63 -10.00 30.19 1.15
CA ARG A 63 -9.09 31.10 0.45
C ARG A 63 -9.89 32.15 -0.30
N LEU A 64 -9.61 33.41 -0.01
CA LEU A 64 -10.17 34.54 -0.75
C LEU A 64 -9.22 34.89 -1.89
N VAL A 65 -9.73 34.86 -3.12
CA VAL A 65 -8.97 35.20 -4.33
C VAL A 65 -9.57 36.46 -4.93
N LYS A 66 -8.72 37.43 -5.30
CA LYS A 66 -9.10 38.62 -6.04
C LYS A 66 -8.47 38.57 -7.42
N ASN A 67 -9.30 38.46 -8.45
CA ASN A 67 -8.84 38.57 -9.84
C ASN A 67 -8.47 40.04 -10.13
N LEU A 68 -7.26 40.27 -10.65
CA LEU A 68 -6.74 41.61 -10.94
C LEU A 68 -7.15 42.13 -12.33
N GLU A 69 -7.57 41.23 -13.22
CA GLU A 69 -8.08 41.55 -14.56
C GLU A 69 -9.44 40.86 -14.80
N ASN A 70 -10.25 41.38 -15.73
CA ASN A 70 -11.55 40.82 -16.14
C ASN A 70 -11.39 39.57 -17.02
N TYR A 71 -10.61 38.59 -16.59
CA TYR A 71 -10.46 37.32 -17.31
C TYR A 71 -11.38 36.24 -16.75
N SER A 72 -12.20 35.72 -17.69
CA SER A 72 -13.00 34.49 -17.67
C SER A 72 -13.99 34.32 -16.52
N ILE A 73 -15.27 34.44 -16.87
CA ILE A 73 -16.36 33.73 -16.19
C ILE A 73 -16.00 32.24 -16.26
N ILE A 74 -15.68 31.64 -15.12
CA ILE A 74 -15.44 30.20 -15.00
C ILE A 74 -16.78 29.52 -15.34
N ASN A 75 -16.91 29.04 -16.57
CA ASN A 75 -18.13 28.46 -17.12
C ASN A 75 -18.29 26.98 -16.73
N PHE A 76 -18.01 26.67 -15.47
CA PHE A 76 -18.25 25.36 -14.89
C PHE A 76 -19.46 25.48 -13.97
N SER A 77 -20.33 24.47 -13.97
CA SER A 77 -21.36 24.32 -12.95
C SER A 77 -20.67 24.26 -11.59
N THR A 78 -20.65 25.39 -10.88
CA THR A 78 -20.09 25.54 -9.53
C THR A 78 -20.80 24.66 -8.51
N GLU A 79 -21.94 24.07 -8.89
CA GLU A 79 -22.77 23.22 -8.05
C GLU A 79 -22.60 21.72 -8.37
N SER A 80 -21.79 21.36 -9.36
CA SER A 80 -21.55 19.96 -9.70
C SER A 80 -21.04 19.20 -8.47
N VAL A 81 -21.68 18.05 -8.22
CA VAL A 81 -21.20 17.07 -7.26
C VAL A 81 -19.94 16.44 -7.82
N ILE A 82 -18.85 16.52 -7.08
CA ILE A 82 -17.59 15.83 -7.35
C ILE A 82 -17.44 14.81 -6.22
N SER A 83 -18.15 13.69 -6.35
CA SER A 83 -18.08 12.60 -5.39
C SER A 83 -17.01 11.60 -5.79
N ILE A 84 -16.28 11.09 -4.81
CA ILE A 84 -15.52 9.86 -4.98
C ILE A 84 -16.54 8.73 -5.20
N ALA A 85 -16.47 8.06 -6.34
CA ALA A 85 -17.33 6.92 -6.61
C ALA A 85 -17.09 5.84 -5.54
N THR A 86 -18.16 5.38 -4.89
CA THR A 86 -18.10 4.24 -3.96
C THR A 86 -18.62 2.98 -4.65
N ARG A 87 -18.11 1.82 -4.23
CA ARG A 87 -18.60 0.52 -4.69
C ARG A 87 -19.13 -0.28 -3.51
N ASP A 88 -20.19 -1.03 -3.73
CA ASP A 88 -20.73 -1.97 -2.75
C ASP A 88 -20.18 -3.36 -3.04
N PHE A 89 -18.95 -3.62 -2.59
CA PHE A 89 -18.24 -4.87 -2.88
C PHE A 89 -18.97 -6.12 -2.37
N MET A 90 -19.85 -6.00 -1.38
CA MET A 90 -20.61 -7.14 -0.87
C MET A 90 -21.71 -7.60 -1.83
N ASN A 91 -22.10 -6.74 -2.79
CA ASN A 91 -23.14 -7.01 -3.78
C ASN A 91 -22.62 -6.92 -5.23
N GLU A 92 -21.30 -6.76 -5.41
CA GLU A 92 -20.67 -6.80 -6.73
C GLU A 92 -20.69 -8.22 -7.31
N ALA A 93 -20.80 -8.31 -8.64
CA ALA A 93 -20.89 -9.60 -9.31
C ALA A 93 -19.54 -10.35 -9.23
N THR A 94 -19.53 -11.53 -8.63
CA THR A 94 -18.35 -12.41 -8.61
C THR A 94 -18.18 -13.19 -9.90
N VAL A 95 -17.01 -13.80 -10.06
CA VAL A 95 -16.73 -14.76 -11.13
C VAL A 95 -16.89 -16.19 -10.60
N SER A 96 -17.08 -17.17 -11.50
CA SER A 96 -17.08 -18.58 -11.10
C SER A 96 -15.68 -19.07 -10.75
N ASP A 97 -15.57 -20.13 -9.96
CA ASP A 97 -14.29 -20.74 -9.57
C ASP A 97 -13.42 -21.09 -10.79
N ASP A 98 -14.02 -21.64 -11.85
CA ASP A 98 -13.30 -21.94 -13.11
C ASP A 98 -12.66 -20.69 -13.75
N VAL A 99 -13.36 -19.55 -13.70
CA VAL A 99 -12.84 -18.29 -14.25
C VAL A 99 -11.78 -17.71 -13.32
N PHE A 100 -11.97 -17.86 -12.00
CA PHE A 100 -11.01 -17.41 -11.01
C PHE A 100 -9.68 -18.18 -11.11
N GLU A 101 -9.70 -19.50 -11.33
CA GLU A 101 -8.47 -20.27 -11.54
C GLU A 101 -7.74 -19.84 -12.81
N ILE A 102 -8.46 -19.54 -13.91
CA ILE A 102 -7.85 -18.93 -15.12
C ILE A 102 -7.20 -17.58 -14.79
N PHE A 103 -7.83 -16.76 -13.96
CA PHE A 103 -7.24 -15.51 -13.51
C PHE A 103 -5.98 -15.77 -12.66
N LYS A 104 -5.96 -16.76 -11.77
CA LYS A 104 -4.75 -17.09 -10.99
C LYS A 104 -3.60 -17.60 -11.86
N GLU A 105 -3.89 -18.34 -12.93
CA GLU A 105 -2.87 -18.90 -13.82
C GLU A 105 -1.96 -17.84 -14.46
N GLN A 106 -2.46 -16.61 -14.67
CA GLN A 106 -1.67 -15.53 -15.27
C GLN A 106 -0.44 -15.13 -14.44
N PHE A 107 -0.45 -15.41 -13.12
CA PHE A 107 0.68 -15.15 -12.23
C PHE A 107 1.74 -16.26 -12.23
N ASN A 108 1.49 -17.36 -12.94
CA ASN A 108 2.47 -18.44 -13.05
C ASN A 108 3.55 -18.08 -14.07
N TYR A 109 4.75 -18.61 -13.85
CA TYR A 109 5.88 -18.51 -14.75
C TYR A 109 6.62 -19.85 -14.77
N ALA A 110 7.34 -20.12 -15.85
CA ALA A 110 8.13 -21.33 -15.95
C ALA A 110 9.25 -21.35 -14.90
N ASP A 111 9.51 -22.52 -14.33
CA ASP A 111 10.61 -22.72 -13.39
C ASP A 111 11.95 -22.33 -14.00
N LYS A 112 12.68 -21.49 -13.27
CA LYS A 112 13.99 -20.96 -13.67
C LYS A 112 14.94 -20.92 -12.47
N PRO A 113 16.25 -21.19 -12.66
CA PRO A 113 17.23 -21.04 -11.59
C PRO A 113 17.26 -19.60 -11.08
N LEU A 114 17.42 -19.42 -9.76
CA LEU A 114 17.45 -18.10 -9.13
C LEU A 114 18.70 -17.30 -9.50
N ASN A 115 19.85 -17.95 -9.64
CA ASN A 115 21.15 -17.31 -9.91
C ASN A 115 21.43 -16.12 -8.99
N ALA A 116 21.11 -16.27 -7.70
CA ALA A 116 21.14 -15.18 -6.74
C ALA A 116 22.54 -14.59 -6.56
N LYS A 117 22.64 -13.26 -6.63
CA LYS A 117 23.81 -12.48 -6.24
C LYS A 117 23.45 -11.62 -5.05
N VAL A 118 24.35 -11.48 -4.08
CA VAL A 118 24.11 -10.71 -2.87
C VAL A 118 25.31 -9.80 -2.61
N THR A 119 25.04 -8.53 -2.31
CA THR A 119 26.03 -7.52 -1.91
C THR A 119 25.56 -6.81 -0.65
N THR A 120 26.45 -6.61 0.31
CA THR A 120 26.12 -5.89 1.55
C THR A 120 26.32 -4.39 1.36
N GLU A 121 25.27 -3.62 1.62
CA GLU A 121 25.27 -2.17 1.58
C GLU A 121 26.01 -1.58 2.80
N LYS A 122 26.65 -0.44 2.60
CA LYS A 122 27.36 0.27 3.68
C LYS A 122 26.38 1.10 4.50
N ILE A 123 26.10 0.65 5.72
CA ILE A 123 25.29 1.40 6.70
C ILE A 123 26.05 1.62 8.01
N SER A 124 25.66 2.64 8.76
CA SER A 124 26.25 2.96 10.08
C SER A 124 25.68 2.04 11.16
N SER A 125 26.04 0.77 11.13
CA SER A 125 25.72 -0.22 12.18
C SER A 125 26.70 -1.40 12.16
N GLU A 126 27.10 -1.86 13.35
CA GLU A 126 27.94 -3.04 13.48
C GLU A 126 27.16 -4.33 13.22
N THR A 127 25.93 -4.43 13.75
CA THR A 127 25.15 -5.67 13.74
C THR A 127 24.01 -5.65 12.72
N ILE A 128 23.33 -4.53 12.53
CA ILE A 128 22.28 -4.41 11.51
C ILE A 128 22.93 -4.39 10.13
N LYS A 129 22.34 -5.15 9.21
CA LYS A 129 22.78 -5.29 7.81
C LYS A 129 21.64 -4.96 6.86
N ALA A 130 22.02 -4.44 5.71
CA ALA A 130 21.17 -4.29 4.53
C ALA A 130 21.89 -4.99 3.38
N ASP A 131 21.38 -6.13 2.94
CA ASP A 131 21.93 -6.88 1.82
C ASP A 131 21.06 -6.65 0.58
N ARG A 132 21.63 -6.14 -0.49
CA ARG A 132 20.99 -6.10 -1.81
C ARG A 132 21.12 -7.48 -2.46
N TYR A 133 20.01 -8.06 -2.88
CA TYR A 133 19.99 -9.28 -3.69
C TYR A 133 19.55 -8.97 -5.11
N GLU A 134 20.02 -9.78 -6.05
CA GLU A 134 19.53 -9.85 -7.43
C GLU A 134 19.28 -11.31 -7.78
N ILE A 135 18.05 -11.62 -8.22
CA ILE A 135 17.66 -12.95 -8.69
C ILE A 135 17.13 -12.87 -10.11
N THR A 136 17.17 -13.98 -10.84
CA THR A 136 16.65 -14.06 -12.21
C THR A 136 15.16 -13.71 -12.24
N SER A 137 14.80 -12.78 -13.13
CA SER A 137 13.42 -12.30 -13.32
C SER A 137 12.46 -13.45 -13.67
N PRO A 138 11.21 -13.42 -13.17
CA PRO A 138 10.23 -14.44 -13.50
C PRO A 138 9.79 -14.37 -14.98
N TYR A 139 9.75 -13.19 -15.58
CA TYR A 139 9.19 -12.97 -16.93
C TYR A 139 10.22 -12.49 -17.98
N GLU A 140 11.30 -11.79 -17.59
CA GLU A 140 12.33 -11.34 -18.53
C GLU A 140 13.40 -12.42 -18.77
N LYS A 141 13.74 -12.70 -20.03
CA LYS A 141 14.70 -13.75 -20.40
C LYS A 141 16.09 -13.55 -19.77
N ASN A 142 16.57 -12.31 -19.73
CA ASN A 142 17.89 -11.95 -19.18
C ASN A 142 17.77 -10.89 -18.07
N GLY A 143 16.57 -10.66 -17.56
CA GLY A 143 16.29 -9.63 -16.57
C GLY A 143 16.56 -10.12 -15.15
N MET A 144 16.78 -9.17 -14.24
CA MET A 144 16.98 -9.45 -12.82
C MET A 144 15.90 -8.74 -12.00
N LEU A 145 15.43 -9.41 -10.96
CA LEU A 145 14.62 -8.85 -9.89
C LEU A 145 15.55 -8.48 -8.72
N PRO A 146 15.81 -7.18 -8.49
CA PRO A 146 16.53 -6.72 -7.31
C PRO A 146 15.62 -6.65 -6.09
N GLY A 147 16.23 -6.70 -4.91
CA GLY A 147 15.58 -6.46 -3.64
C GLY A 147 16.58 -6.26 -2.51
N TYR A 148 16.08 -5.97 -1.32
CA TYR A 148 16.88 -5.74 -0.13
C TYR A 148 16.43 -6.66 1.01
N ILE A 149 17.39 -7.08 1.83
CA ILE A 149 17.16 -7.84 3.07
C ILE A 149 17.70 -7.02 4.22
N PHE A 150 16.83 -6.68 5.16
CA PHE A 150 17.22 -6.00 6.39
C PHE A 150 17.15 -6.98 7.56
N TYR A 151 18.25 -7.14 8.28
CA TYR A 151 18.34 -8.09 9.40
C TYR A 151 19.44 -7.70 10.37
N ASP A 152 19.43 -8.32 11.55
CA ASP A 152 20.46 -8.15 12.56
C ASP A 152 21.34 -9.41 12.62
N SER A 153 22.62 -9.24 12.28
CA SER A 153 23.60 -10.32 12.26
C SER A 153 23.99 -10.84 13.65
N ALA A 154 23.56 -10.17 14.73
CA ALA A 154 23.73 -10.68 16.10
C ALA A 154 22.78 -11.85 16.42
N TYR A 155 21.70 -12.02 15.65
CA TYR A 155 20.76 -13.12 15.85
C TYR A 155 21.24 -14.43 15.24
N THR A 156 20.96 -15.54 15.94
CA THR A 156 21.29 -16.87 15.45
C THR A 156 20.32 -17.26 14.34
N LYS A 157 20.87 -17.70 13.21
CA LYS A 157 20.13 -18.22 12.06
C LYS A 157 19.55 -19.62 12.37
N PRO A 158 18.43 -20.02 11.74
CA PRO A 158 17.70 -19.30 10.69
C PRO A 158 16.85 -18.13 11.23
N LEU A 159 16.80 -17.02 10.49
CA LEU A 159 15.98 -15.85 10.82
C LEU A 159 14.55 -16.04 10.28
N LYS A 160 13.57 -15.35 10.90
CA LYS A 160 12.17 -15.42 10.47
C LYS A 160 11.88 -14.40 9.37
N PRO A 161 11.55 -14.81 8.14
CA PRO A 161 11.42 -13.88 7.03
C PRO A 161 10.05 -13.18 7.04
N ILE A 162 10.07 -11.89 6.70
CA ILE A 162 8.88 -11.07 6.47
C ILE A 162 9.01 -10.48 5.07
N ILE A 163 8.14 -10.85 4.14
CA ILE A 163 8.09 -10.20 2.82
C ILE A 163 7.25 -8.91 2.93
N PHE A 164 7.84 -7.80 2.48
CA PHE A 164 7.27 -6.46 2.61
C PHE A 164 6.80 -5.94 1.25
N PHE A 165 5.57 -5.42 1.21
CA PHE A 165 5.06 -4.63 0.10
C PHE A 165 4.84 -3.17 0.56
N PRO A 166 5.45 -2.18 -0.11
CA PRO A 166 5.46 -0.79 0.35
C PRO A 166 4.15 -0.05 0.07
N GLY A 167 4.06 1.16 0.64
CA GLY A 167 3.04 2.13 0.25
C GLY A 167 3.33 2.76 -1.12
N SER A 168 2.38 3.54 -1.64
CA SER A 168 2.44 4.17 -2.96
C SER A 168 3.58 5.18 -3.12
N ASN A 169 4.11 5.71 -2.02
CA ASN A 169 5.30 6.58 -2.02
C ASN A 169 6.53 5.92 -2.69
N ALA A 170 6.59 4.58 -2.70
CA ALA A 170 7.65 3.83 -3.38
C ALA A 170 7.70 4.09 -4.90
N ILE A 171 6.60 4.48 -5.55
CA ILE A 171 6.55 4.83 -6.98
C ILE A 171 7.34 6.13 -7.27
N HIS A 172 7.47 6.99 -6.26
CA HIS A 172 8.07 8.32 -6.41
C HIS A 172 9.44 8.45 -5.76
N LEU A 173 9.90 7.44 -5.02
CA LEU A 173 11.13 7.49 -4.22
C LEU A 173 12.30 6.77 -4.92
N THR A 174 13.05 7.46 -5.77
CA THR A 174 14.20 6.84 -6.49
C THR A 174 15.51 6.83 -5.70
N ASN A 175 15.57 7.51 -4.55
CA ASN A 175 16.78 7.60 -3.74
C ASN A 175 16.94 6.34 -2.86
N VAL A 176 17.85 5.46 -3.27
CA VAL A 176 18.13 4.17 -2.61
C VAL A 176 18.65 4.34 -1.17
N ASP A 177 19.58 5.26 -0.92
CA ASP A 177 20.13 5.50 0.42
C ASP A 177 19.05 5.94 1.40
N TYR A 178 18.16 6.82 0.93
CA TYR A 178 17.01 7.27 1.72
C TYR A 178 16.03 6.13 1.96
N MET A 179 15.70 5.33 0.93
CA MET A 179 14.84 4.14 1.05
C MET A 179 15.38 3.16 2.10
N ILE A 180 16.69 2.84 2.06
CA ILE A 180 17.34 1.95 3.04
C ILE A 180 17.18 2.51 4.45
N LYS A 181 17.51 3.79 4.64
CA LYS A 181 17.41 4.47 5.93
C LYS A 181 15.98 4.50 6.46
N GLU A 182 15.01 4.82 5.62
CA GLU A 182 13.60 4.89 5.99
C GLU A 182 13.06 3.53 6.40
N ASN A 183 13.30 2.48 5.61
CA ASN A 183 12.86 1.12 5.93
C ASN A 183 13.50 0.60 7.22
N LEU A 184 14.80 0.83 7.41
CA LEU A 184 15.46 0.48 8.68
C LEU A 184 14.85 1.22 9.86
N ASN A 185 14.52 2.51 9.74
CA ASN A 185 13.89 3.28 10.82
C ASN A 185 12.45 2.81 11.13
N ASN A 186 11.71 2.40 10.11
CA ASN A 186 10.34 1.94 10.25
C ASN A 186 10.26 0.53 10.83
N PHE A 187 11.15 -0.36 10.41
CA PHE A 187 11.11 -1.79 10.75
C PHE A 187 12.22 -2.24 11.71
N ARG A 188 12.97 -1.31 12.32
CA ARG A 188 14.01 -1.63 13.31
C ARG A 188 13.50 -2.57 14.41
N TYR A 189 12.26 -2.40 14.85
CA TYR A 189 11.66 -3.22 15.90
C TYR A 189 11.49 -4.70 15.50
N LEU A 190 11.41 -5.02 14.20
CA LEU A 190 11.38 -6.40 13.71
C LEU A 190 12.79 -6.96 13.61
N VAL A 191 13.69 -6.18 13.01
CA VAL A 191 15.09 -6.54 12.85
C VAL A 191 15.76 -6.82 14.21
N SER A 192 15.44 -5.99 15.21
CA SER A 192 15.91 -6.14 16.59
C SER A 192 15.29 -7.32 17.35
N GLU A 193 14.36 -8.08 16.77
CA GLU A 193 13.70 -9.26 17.36
C GLU A 193 13.99 -10.55 16.55
N GLY A 194 14.99 -10.52 15.65
CA GLY A 194 15.41 -11.69 14.87
C GLY A 194 14.59 -11.97 13.61
N TYR A 195 13.77 -11.01 13.16
CA TYR A 195 13.13 -11.07 11.85
C TYR A 195 14.03 -10.51 10.75
N ALA A 196 13.91 -11.07 9.54
CA ALA A 196 14.55 -10.59 8.33
C ALA A 196 13.50 -10.02 7.38
N LEU A 197 13.56 -8.71 7.11
CA LEU A 197 12.63 -8.04 6.21
C LEU A 197 13.13 -8.13 4.76
N PHE A 198 12.38 -8.79 3.90
CA PHE A 198 12.62 -8.86 2.46
C PHE A 198 11.77 -7.80 1.75
N LEU A 199 12.43 -6.84 1.10
CA LEU A 199 11.82 -5.84 0.24
C LEU A 199 12.19 -6.13 -1.22
N PRO A 200 11.33 -6.80 -2.00
CA PRO A 200 11.46 -6.80 -3.45
C PRO A 200 11.35 -5.37 -3.98
N ILE A 201 12.24 -4.98 -4.89
CA ILE A 201 12.01 -3.77 -5.68
C ILE A 201 11.05 -4.15 -6.80
N TYR A 202 9.76 -4.01 -6.53
CA TYR A 202 8.70 -4.27 -7.51
C TYR A 202 8.84 -3.34 -8.73
N LEU A 203 8.34 -3.77 -9.88
CA LEU A 203 8.30 -2.89 -11.06
C LEU A 203 7.61 -1.55 -10.72
N SER A 204 8.10 -0.47 -11.30
CA SER A 204 7.67 0.92 -11.07
C SER A 204 7.99 1.49 -9.69
N THR A 205 8.74 0.78 -8.85
CA THR A 205 9.12 1.25 -7.51
C THR A 205 10.62 1.52 -7.40
N TYR A 206 10.97 2.49 -6.57
CA TYR A 206 12.34 2.83 -6.22
C TYR A 206 13.27 3.02 -7.44
N GLU A 207 14.31 2.19 -7.56
CA GLU A 207 15.28 2.23 -8.65
C GLU A 207 14.73 1.66 -9.98
N ARG A 208 13.55 1.02 -9.99
CA ARG A 208 12.92 0.42 -11.17
C ARG A 208 11.77 1.27 -11.70
N VAL A 209 12.08 2.46 -12.20
CA VAL A 209 11.08 3.42 -12.72
C VAL A 209 10.63 3.06 -14.14
N ASP A 210 9.33 3.22 -14.39
CA ASP A 210 8.73 3.20 -15.73
C ASP A 210 7.62 4.26 -15.88
N GLU A 211 6.68 4.06 -16.82
CA GLU A 211 5.59 4.99 -17.09
C GLU A 211 4.51 5.05 -16.02
N LEU A 212 4.44 4.10 -15.08
CA LEU A 212 3.44 4.12 -14.03
C LEU A 212 3.67 5.33 -13.11
N LYS A 213 2.59 6.06 -12.81
CA LYS A 213 2.62 7.27 -11.96
C LYS A 213 1.64 7.22 -10.80
N SER A 214 0.84 6.16 -10.70
CA SER A 214 -0.17 6.02 -9.66
C SER A 214 -0.41 4.55 -9.37
N ASP A 215 -0.68 4.27 -8.11
CA ASP A 215 -1.12 2.99 -7.57
C ASP A 215 -2.61 2.71 -7.78
N TYR A 216 -3.41 3.73 -8.10
CA TYR A 216 -4.85 3.58 -8.29
C TYR A 216 -5.17 2.65 -9.47
N PRO A 217 -6.09 1.69 -9.28
CA PRO A 217 -6.56 0.85 -10.35
C PRO A 217 -7.15 1.65 -11.51
N ASN A 218 -6.97 1.13 -12.72
CA ASN A 218 -7.63 1.65 -13.91
C ASN A 218 -7.84 0.54 -14.95
N GLU A 219 -8.69 0.81 -15.93
CA GLU A 219 -9.10 -0.18 -16.94
C GLU A 219 -8.08 -0.41 -18.06
N SER A 220 -6.85 0.11 -17.96
CA SER A 220 -5.82 -0.09 -18.97
C SER A 220 -5.21 -1.49 -18.92
N ASN A 221 -4.71 -1.96 -20.07
CA ASN A 221 -3.90 -3.18 -20.11
C ASN A 221 -2.55 -2.99 -19.40
N SER A 222 -1.99 -1.78 -19.42
CA SER A 222 -0.75 -1.47 -18.70
C SER A 222 -0.92 -1.73 -17.20
N TYR A 223 -1.98 -1.22 -16.57
CA TYR A 223 -2.22 -1.50 -15.13
C TYR A 223 -2.40 -3.00 -14.85
N LYS A 224 -3.17 -3.70 -15.69
CA LYS A 224 -3.31 -5.16 -15.58
C LYS A 224 -1.96 -5.86 -15.60
N GLU A 225 -1.11 -5.55 -16.59
CA GLU A 225 0.22 -6.14 -16.73
C GLU A 225 1.12 -5.83 -15.54
N HIS A 226 1.02 -4.63 -14.95
CA HIS A 226 1.75 -4.28 -13.73
C HIS A 226 1.33 -5.16 -12.55
N VAL A 227 0.03 -5.35 -12.31
CA VAL A 227 -0.47 -6.23 -11.24
C VAL A 227 0.04 -7.66 -11.41
N ILE A 228 0.00 -8.19 -12.65
CA ILE A 228 0.53 -9.51 -12.96
C ILE A 228 2.02 -9.60 -12.62
N LYS A 229 2.82 -8.63 -13.06
CA LYS A 229 4.26 -8.60 -12.80
C LYS A 229 4.56 -8.48 -11.31
N TRP A 230 3.84 -7.66 -10.55
CA TRP A 230 4.00 -7.57 -9.09
C TRP A 230 3.71 -8.91 -8.42
N GLY A 231 2.66 -9.63 -8.83
CA GLY A 231 2.37 -10.98 -8.33
C GLY A 231 3.46 -11.99 -8.67
N GLN A 232 4.00 -11.95 -9.89
CA GLN A 232 5.12 -12.80 -10.29
C GLN A 232 6.40 -12.48 -9.50
N GLU A 233 6.70 -11.21 -9.23
CA GLU A 233 7.86 -10.78 -8.45
C GLU A 233 7.75 -11.14 -6.96
N TYR A 234 6.53 -11.06 -6.42
CA TYR A 234 6.19 -11.53 -5.08
C TYR A 234 6.47 -13.04 -4.96
N LYS A 235 5.87 -13.87 -5.83
CA LYS A 235 6.11 -15.32 -5.88
C LYS A 235 7.60 -15.64 -6.06
N ARG A 236 8.29 -14.89 -6.91
CA ARG A 236 9.71 -15.09 -7.19
C ARG A 236 10.61 -14.76 -5.99
N THR A 237 10.24 -13.75 -5.20
CA THR A 237 10.95 -13.47 -3.95
C THR A 237 10.68 -14.56 -2.92
N ILE A 238 9.47 -15.12 -2.84
CA ILE A 238 9.21 -16.27 -1.97
C ILE A 238 10.04 -17.49 -2.39
N ASP A 239 10.17 -17.78 -3.70
CA ASP A 239 11.07 -18.82 -4.20
C ASP A 239 12.49 -18.64 -3.66
N TYR A 240 12.98 -17.39 -3.66
CA TYR A 240 14.28 -17.08 -3.10
C TYR A 240 14.35 -17.34 -1.59
N ILE A 241 13.37 -16.83 -0.82
CA ILE A 241 13.30 -17.02 0.63
C ILE A 241 13.31 -18.51 0.99
N VAL A 242 12.50 -19.35 0.34
CA VAL A 242 12.39 -20.78 0.70
C VAL A 242 13.65 -21.60 0.39
N THR A 243 14.50 -21.11 -0.52
CA THR A 243 15.78 -21.79 -0.85
C THR A 243 16.91 -21.42 0.12
N ARG A 244 16.74 -20.41 0.97
CA ARG A 244 17.75 -19.93 1.89
C ARG A 244 17.77 -20.74 3.18
N LYS A 245 18.88 -21.44 3.44
CA LYS A 245 19.09 -22.22 4.68
C LYS A 245 19.21 -21.36 5.94
N ASP A 246 19.45 -20.07 5.79
CA ASP A 246 19.51 -19.13 6.90
C ASP A 246 18.20 -18.39 7.15
N MET A 247 17.12 -18.81 6.50
CA MET A 247 15.76 -18.31 6.71
C MET A 247 14.86 -19.47 7.11
N ASP A 248 14.02 -19.24 8.12
CA ASP A 248 13.00 -20.18 8.54
C ASP A 248 11.71 -19.89 7.76
N SER A 249 11.64 -20.46 6.56
CA SER A 249 10.49 -20.28 5.68
C SER A 249 9.20 -20.92 6.21
N SER A 250 9.27 -21.77 7.23
CA SER A 250 8.07 -22.25 7.93
C SER A 250 7.39 -21.14 8.72
N ASN A 251 8.08 -20.04 9.01
CA ASN A 251 7.59 -18.85 9.69
C ASN A 251 7.55 -17.62 8.77
N LEU A 252 7.45 -17.81 7.44
CA LEU A 252 7.32 -16.72 6.49
C LEU A 252 6.01 -15.95 6.69
N THR A 253 6.12 -14.64 6.88
CA THR A 253 4.97 -13.73 7.03
C THR A 253 4.97 -12.61 5.99
N TYR A 254 3.83 -11.95 5.82
CA TYR A 254 3.66 -10.80 4.94
C TYR A 254 3.39 -9.53 5.73
N PHE A 255 4.00 -8.41 5.32
CA PHE A 255 3.62 -7.07 5.77
C PHE A 255 3.26 -6.18 4.57
N GLY A 256 2.04 -5.66 4.55
CA GLY A 256 1.57 -4.74 3.51
C GLY A 256 1.24 -3.37 4.09
N LEU A 257 1.88 -2.32 3.57
CA LEU A 257 1.60 -0.93 3.96
C LEU A 257 0.73 -0.27 2.89
N SER A 258 -0.45 0.23 3.28
CA SER A 258 -1.31 1.05 2.42
C SER A 258 -1.61 0.36 1.08
N TRP A 259 -1.00 0.82 -0.01
CA TRP A 259 -1.00 0.16 -1.31
C TRP A 259 -0.62 -1.33 -1.22
N GLY A 260 0.39 -1.71 -0.43
CA GLY A 260 0.70 -3.10 -0.13
C GLY A 260 -0.44 -3.83 0.59
N GLY A 261 -1.13 -3.16 1.50
CA GLY A 261 -2.34 -3.70 2.13
C GLY A 261 -3.47 -3.98 1.13
N TYR A 262 -3.66 -3.09 0.15
CA TYR A 262 -4.59 -3.31 -0.97
C TYR A 262 -4.11 -4.46 -1.87
N MET A 263 -2.84 -4.48 -2.25
CA MET A 263 -2.27 -5.53 -3.10
C MET A 263 -2.31 -6.93 -2.44
N ALA A 264 -2.32 -6.99 -1.10
CA ALA A 264 -2.46 -8.25 -0.37
C ALA A 264 -3.72 -9.03 -0.74
N ASN A 265 -4.81 -8.36 -1.14
CA ASN A 265 -6.04 -9.00 -1.65
C ASN A 265 -5.74 -9.96 -2.81
N THR A 266 -4.76 -9.62 -3.66
CA THR A 266 -4.34 -10.46 -4.79
C THR A 266 -3.14 -11.32 -4.42
N LEU A 267 -2.10 -10.74 -3.81
CA LEU A 267 -0.83 -11.43 -3.57
C LEU A 267 -0.96 -12.64 -2.64
N LEU A 268 -1.77 -12.55 -1.59
CA LEU A 268 -1.96 -13.67 -0.65
C LEU A 268 -2.83 -14.78 -1.24
N ALA A 269 -3.68 -14.46 -2.23
CA ALA A 269 -4.54 -15.43 -2.91
C ALA A 269 -3.82 -16.28 -3.97
N ILE A 270 -2.66 -15.82 -4.46
CA ILE A 270 -1.90 -16.47 -5.55
C ILE A 270 -0.73 -17.34 -5.07
N ASP A 271 -0.45 -17.35 -3.76
CA ASP A 271 0.63 -18.12 -3.12
C ASP A 271 0.33 -18.44 -1.64
N ASP A 272 0.38 -19.73 -1.28
CA ASP A 272 -0.02 -20.27 0.04
C ASP A 272 1.16 -20.41 1.03
N ARG A 273 2.36 -19.97 0.64
CA ARG A 273 3.57 -20.15 1.45
C ARG A 273 3.65 -19.18 2.63
N VAL A 274 2.96 -18.04 2.58
CA VAL A 274 2.83 -17.10 3.71
C VAL A 274 1.93 -17.70 4.80
N LYS A 275 2.43 -17.69 6.05
CA LYS A 275 1.78 -18.35 7.19
C LYS A 275 0.97 -17.41 8.08
N SER A 276 1.28 -16.13 8.08
CA SER A 276 0.44 -15.10 8.68
C SER A 276 0.78 -13.73 8.08
N THR A 277 -0.13 -12.78 8.27
CA THR A 277 -0.08 -11.49 7.57
C THR A 277 -0.40 -10.35 8.53
N THR A 278 0.30 -9.23 8.36
CA THR A 278 -0.08 -7.92 8.92
C THR A 278 -0.35 -6.92 7.80
N LEU A 279 -1.59 -6.43 7.75
CA LEU A 279 -2.08 -5.43 6.80
C LEU A 279 -2.22 -4.10 7.53
N TYR A 280 -1.37 -3.14 7.21
CA TYR A 280 -1.36 -1.83 7.84
C TYR A 280 -1.90 -0.79 6.86
N LEU A 281 -3.07 -0.22 7.20
CA LEU A 281 -3.83 0.73 6.39
C LEU A 281 -4.38 0.13 5.09
N ALA A 282 -5.01 -1.04 5.17
CA ALA A 282 -5.51 -1.77 3.99
C ALA A 282 -6.99 -1.47 3.69
N GLY A 283 -7.43 -1.79 2.47
CA GLY A 283 -8.82 -1.72 2.05
C GLY A 283 -8.97 -2.15 0.59
N LEU A 284 -10.18 -2.02 0.06
CA LEU A 284 -10.48 -2.16 -1.36
C LEU A 284 -10.50 -0.79 -2.06
N SER A 285 -10.01 -0.75 -3.29
CA SER A 285 -10.01 0.44 -4.13
C SER A 285 -11.30 0.55 -4.94
N PHE A 286 -11.90 1.74 -5.01
CA PHE A 286 -13.16 1.94 -5.73
C PHE A 286 -13.03 2.05 -7.25
N GLN A 287 -11.82 2.33 -7.77
CA GLN A 287 -11.61 2.43 -9.20
C GLN A 287 -11.79 1.06 -9.85
N LYS A 288 -12.47 1.04 -11.00
CA LYS A 288 -12.61 -0.17 -11.80
C LYS A 288 -11.31 -0.47 -12.53
N ASN A 289 -11.00 -1.74 -12.67
CA ASN A 289 -9.93 -2.24 -13.51
C ASN A 289 -10.39 -3.46 -14.31
N LYS A 290 -9.46 -4.11 -15.01
CA LYS A 290 -9.73 -5.36 -15.71
C LYS A 290 -10.10 -6.45 -14.70
N LYS A 291 -11.17 -7.21 -14.96
CA LYS A 291 -11.68 -8.27 -14.08
C LYS A 291 -10.59 -9.28 -13.70
N GLU A 292 -9.66 -9.55 -14.60
CA GLU A 292 -8.56 -10.48 -14.36
C GLU A 292 -7.67 -10.07 -13.18
N VAL A 293 -7.63 -8.80 -12.78
CA VAL A 293 -6.81 -8.28 -11.69
C VAL A 293 -7.64 -7.48 -10.66
N GLU A 294 -8.93 -7.76 -10.61
CA GLU A 294 -9.86 -7.08 -9.72
C GLU A 294 -9.78 -7.69 -8.32
N ALA A 295 -9.35 -6.89 -7.34
CA ALA A 295 -8.90 -7.36 -6.03
C ALA A 295 -9.97 -8.15 -5.26
N TYR A 296 -11.24 -7.71 -5.30
CA TYR A 296 -12.31 -8.37 -4.54
C TYR A 296 -12.66 -9.77 -5.07
N HIS A 297 -12.24 -10.13 -6.30
CA HIS A 297 -12.36 -11.52 -6.77
C HIS A 297 -11.37 -12.46 -6.08
N TYR A 298 -10.26 -11.94 -5.56
CA TYR A 298 -9.19 -12.72 -4.93
C TYR A 298 -9.30 -12.78 -3.41
N THR A 299 -9.83 -11.73 -2.78
CA THR A 299 -9.95 -11.62 -1.31
C THR A 299 -10.56 -12.86 -0.64
N PRO A 300 -11.62 -13.50 -1.19
CA PRO A 300 -12.21 -14.69 -0.58
C PRO A 300 -11.30 -15.92 -0.54
N SER A 301 -10.25 -15.99 -1.36
CA SER A 301 -9.30 -17.12 -1.31
C SER A 301 -8.28 -17.04 -0.18
N ILE A 302 -8.29 -15.94 0.58
CA ILE A 302 -7.32 -15.68 1.64
C ILE A 302 -7.83 -16.29 2.94
N THR A 303 -7.10 -17.28 3.45
CA THR A 303 -7.50 -18.09 4.62
C THR A 303 -6.47 -18.11 5.76
N MET A 304 -5.25 -17.64 5.51
CA MET A 304 -4.20 -17.56 6.54
C MET A 304 -4.53 -16.50 7.61
N PRO A 305 -3.95 -16.59 8.82
CA PRO A 305 -4.14 -15.59 9.86
C PRO A 305 -3.81 -14.14 9.45
N ILE A 306 -4.72 -13.20 9.74
CA ILE A 306 -4.59 -11.78 9.38
C ILE A 306 -4.75 -10.85 10.59
N LEU A 307 -3.79 -9.95 10.75
CA LEU A 307 -3.94 -8.71 11.53
C LEU A 307 -4.12 -7.53 10.58
N MET A 308 -5.27 -6.85 10.65
CA MET A 308 -5.55 -5.62 9.92
C MET A 308 -5.58 -4.43 10.88
N LEU A 309 -4.79 -3.39 10.60
CA LEU A 309 -4.66 -2.18 11.43
C LEU A 309 -4.96 -0.93 10.60
N ASN A 310 -6.02 -0.20 10.94
CA ASN A 310 -6.47 0.95 10.17
C ASN A 310 -6.83 2.15 11.04
N GLY A 311 -7.02 3.30 10.40
CA GLY A 311 -7.68 4.46 10.99
C GLY A 311 -9.16 4.57 10.63
N GLU A 312 -9.97 5.03 11.56
CA GLU A 312 -11.42 5.25 11.43
C GLU A 312 -11.73 6.35 10.41
N PHE A 313 -10.87 7.37 10.33
CA PHE A 313 -11.03 8.54 9.47
C PHE A 313 -10.19 8.47 8.20
N ASP A 314 -9.67 7.28 7.87
CA ASP A 314 -8.93 7.03 6.64
C ASP A 314 -9.79 7.38 5.42
N GLN A 315 -9.24 8.18 4.52
CA GLN A 315 -9.94 8.67 3.33
C GLN A 315 -9.56 7.87 2.08
N PHE A 316 -8.41 7.19 2.07
CA PHE A 316 -7.99 6.34 0.95
C PHE A 316 -8.77 5.03 0.99
N PHE A 317 -8.90 4.47 2.19
CA PHE A 317 -9.72 3.31 2.46
C PHE A 317 -10.76 3.67 3.52
N PRO A 318 -11.93 4.24 3.15
CA PRO A 318 -12.95 4.57 4.13
C PRO A 318 -13.45 3.35 4.91
N LEU A 319 -13.65 3.52 6.22
CA LEU A 319 -14.01 2.43 7.15
C LEU A 319 -15.18 1.57 6.65
N GLU A 320 -16.32 2.21 6.39
CA GLU A 320 -17.58 1.50 6.09
C GLU A 320 -17.63 0.89 4.69
N THR A 321 -17.01 1.53 3.70
CA THR A 321 -17.18 1.17 2.28
C THR A 321 -15.97 0.47 1.68
N SER A 322 -14.82 0.49 2.36
CA SER A 322 -13.58 -0.14 1.86
C SER A 322 -12.99 -1.13 2.86
N GLN A 323 -12.74 -0.70 4.10
CA GLN A 323 -12.06 -1.54 5.10
C GLN A 323 -12.94 -2.70 5.59
N ILE A 324 -14.17 -2.40 6.03
CA ILE A 324 -15.13 -3.40 6.52
C ILE A 324 -15.49 -4.42 5.43
N PRO A 325 -15.81 -4.01 4.18
CA PRO A 325 -16.05 -4.97 3.10
C PRO A 325 -14.85 -5.86 2.81
N MET A 326 -13.63 -5.29 2.76
CA MET A 326 -12.41 -6.11 2.61
C MET A 326 -12.32 -7.17 3.70
N PHE A 327 -12.44 -6.76 4.97
CA PHE A 327 -12.30 -7.66 6.11
C PHE A 327 -13.36 -8.77 6.11
N LYS A 328 -14.61 -8.43 5.77
CA LYS A 328 -15.72 -9.40 5.66
C LYS A 328 -15.61 -10.37 4.49
N LEU A 329 -14.88 -10.00 3.44
CA LEU A 329 -14.66 -10.86 2.28
C LEU A 329 -13.54 -11.88 2.50
N LEU A 330 -12.74 -11.75 3.56
CA LEU A 330 -11.72 -12.75 3.90
C LEU A 330 -12.39 -14.05 4.36
N GLU A 331 -11.80 -15.19 4.03
CA GLU A 331 -12.22 -16.51 4.53
C GLU A 331 -11.26 -17.03 5.64
N THR A 332 -10.54 -16.12 6.28
CA THR A 332 -9.76 -16.42 7.48
C THR A 332 -10.69 -16.79 8.63
N LYS A 333 -10.30 -17.78 9.44
CA LYS A 333 -11.10 -18.18 10.62
C LYS A 333 -11.17 -17.03 11.64
N ASP A 334 -12.33 -16.83 12.26
CA ASP A 334 -12.59 -15.79 13.28
C ASP A 334 -11.53 -15.72 14.41
N GLU A 335 -10.97 -16.86 14.82
CA GLU A 335 -9.94 -16.93 15.87
C GLU A 335 -8.57 -16.39 15.41
N ASP A 336 -8.35 -16.39 14.10
CA ASP A 336 -7.13 -16.07 13.38
C ASP A 336 -7.24 -14.80 12.54
N GLU A 337 -8.31 -14.03 12.73
CA GLU A 337 -8.41 -12.66 12.22
C GLU A 337 -8.53 -11.64 13.36
N LYS A 338 -7.88 -10.49 13.17
CA LYS A 338 -8.01 -9.32 14.05
C LYS A 338 -8.07 -8.05 13.24
N TYR A 339 -9.14 -7.30 13.43
CA TYR A 339 -9.29 -5.96 12.90
C TYR A 339 -9.18 -4.92 14.01
N TYR A 340 -8.21 -4.01 13.90
CA TYR A 340 -8.00 -2.93 14.83
C TYR A 340 -8.14 -1.58 14.15
N VAL A 341 -9.07 -0.76 14.65
CA VAL A 341 -9.34 0.58 14.14
C VAL A 341 -8.96 1.62 15.19
N SER A 342 -8.12 2.57 14.80
CA SER A 342 -7.69 3.71 15.62
C SER A 342 -8.46 4.97 15.21
N LYS A 343 -8.69 5.91 16.15
CA LYS A 343 -9.33 7.21 15.87
C LYS A 343 -8.38 8.18 15.15
N THR A 344 -7.95 7.82 13.95
CA THR A 344 -6.91 8.47 13.15
C THR A 344 -7.28 8.44 11.66
N GLY A 345 -6.58 9.23 10.84
CA GLY A 345 -6.70 9.20 9.37
C GLY A 345 -6.01 7.98 8.77
N HIS A 346 -5.28 8.14 7.66
CA HIS A 346 -4.50 7.06 7.04
C HIS A 346 -3.21 6.74 7.83
N TYR A 347 -3.37 6.39 9.11
CA TYR A 347 -2.30 6.17 10.05
C TYR A 347 -2.80 5.38 11.27
N VAL A 348 -1.92 4.59 11.90
CA VAL A 348 -2.13 4.03 13.25
C VAL A 348 -0.89 4.33 14.11
N PRO A 349 -1.02 4.79 15.36
CA PRO A 349 0.13 5.15 16.19
C PRO A 349 1.21 4.06 16.24
N LYS A 350 2.48 4.45 15.99
CA LYS A 350 3.60 3.50 15.85
C LYS A 350 3.74 2.54 17.03
N HIS A 351 3.53 3.01 18.27
CA HIS A 351 3.59 2.15 19.45
C HIS A 351 2.49 1.07 19.48
N ILE A 352 1.31 1.36 18.90
CA ILE A 352 0.22 0.40 18.74
C ILE A 352 0.56 -0.62 17.66
N LEU A 353 1.06 -0.16 16.50
CA LEU A 353 1.54 -1.04 15.43
C LEU A 353 2.57 -2.03 15.99
N ILE A 354 3.64 -1.56 16.62
CA ILE A 354 4.71 -2.41 17.16
C ILE A 354 4.15 -3.44 18.13
N LYS A 355 3.35 -2.99 19.10
CA LYS A 355 2.78 -3.89 20.13
C LYS A 355 1.92 -4.99 19.50
N LYS A 356 1.04 -4.64 18.57
CA LYS A 356 0.09 -5.59 17.97
C LYS A 356 0.78 -6.51 16.96
N HIS A 357 1.68 -5.96 16.16
CA HIS A 357 2.40 -6.74 15.16
C HIS A 357 3.29 -7.80 15.81
N LEU A 358 4.12 -7.43 16.79
CA LEU A 358 4.96 -8.41 17.50
C LEU A 358 4.14 -9.47 18.25
N ALA A 359 3.02 -9.08 18.85
CA ALA A 359 2.11 -10.04 19.50
C ALA A 359 1.47 -11.01 18.49
N TRP A 360 1.14 -10.51 17.29
CA TRP A 360 0.57 -11.31 16.21
C TRP A 360 1.56 -12.32 15.65
N LEU A 361 2.78 -11.86 15.31
CA LEU A 361 3.85 -12.72 14.85
C LEU A 361 4.10 -13.84 15.87
N LYS A 362 4.28 -13.50 17.15
CA LYS A 362 4.48 -14.49 18.22
C LYS A 362 3.32 -15.49 18.39
N LYS A 363 2.06 -15.08 18.17
CA LYS A 363 0.90 -15.98 18.24
C LYS A 363 0.94 -17.06 17.15
N HIS A 364 1.45 -16.70 15.98
CA HIS A 364 1.39 -17.51 14.75
C HIS A 364 2.75 -18.07 14.31
N GLU A 365 3.74 -18.00 15.18
CA GLU A 365 4.99 -18.71 15.00
C GLU A 365 4.81 -20.20 15.30
N ASN A 366 5.39 -21.04 14.43
CA ASN A 366 5.42 -22.50 14.55
C ASN A 366 6.40 -22.99 15.63
#